data_AF-A0A6D2J7G3-F1
#
_entry.id   AF-A0A6D2J7G3-F1
#
_cell.length_a   1.000
_cell.length_b   1.000
_cell.length_c   1.000
_cell.angle_alpha   90.00
_cell.angle_beta   90.00
_cell.angle_gamma   90.00
#
_symmetry.space_group_name_H-M   'P 1'
#
loop_
_entity.id
_entity.type
_entity.pdbx_description
1 polymer ?
#
loop_
_entity_poly.entity_id
_entity_poly.type
_entity_poly.pdbx_seq_one_letter_code
_entity_poly.pdbx_strand_id
1 'polypeptide(L)'
;MADWGPVLIAVILFVVLTPGLLFQIPAGGRVVEFGSMQTSGASILVHAIIFFGLITIFTIAINVHIYSAMATSIARLSRRGVTSNLIRRCFAAEAALAKNTEAPKPKLTVSPAPDRVKWDYRGQRQIIPLGQWLPKVAVDAYVAPNVVLAGQVTVWDGSSVWNGAVLRGDLNKITLGFCSNVQERCVVHAAWSSPTGLPAETLIDRYVTVGAYSLLRSCTIEPECIIGQHSILMEGSLVETRSILEAGSVLPPGRRIPSGELWGGNPARFIRTLTNEETLEIPKLAVAINHLSGDYFSEYLPYSTVYLEVEKFKKSLGITV
;
A
#
# COMPACT_ATOMS: atom_id res chain seq x y z
N MET A 1 19.79 32.04 50.60
CA MET A 1 18.36 31.98 50.24
C MET A 1 18.31 31.88 48.73
N ALA A 2 17.67 30.84 48.18
CA ALA A 2 17.69 30.60 46.73
C ALA A 2 16.73 31.55 46.03
N ASP A 3 17.20 32.24 44.99
CA ASP A 3 16.38 33.09 44.14
C ASP A 3 15.54 32.23 43.19
N TRP A 4 14.23 32.22 43.42
CA TRP A 4 13.28 31.47 42.56
C TRP A 4 12.77 32.30 41.38
N GLY A 5 13.17 33.57 41.28
CA GLY A 5 12.75 34.50 40.23
C GLY A 5 12.92 33.94 38.81
N PRO A 6 14.12 33.46 38.44
CA PRO A 6 14.36 32.90 37.10
C PRO A 6 13.46 31.69 36.77
N VAL A 7 13.21 30.83 37.76
CA VAL A 7 12.42 29.61 37.58
C VAL A 7 10.95 29.94 37.35
N LEU A 8 10.39 30.88 38.11
CA LEU A 8 8.99 31.30 37.95
C LEU A 8 8.77 31.97 36.58
N ILE A 9 9.70 32.85 36.18
CA ILE A 9 9.64 33.54 34.88
C ILE A 9 9.68 32.51 33.75
N ALA A 10 10.60 31.52 33.82
CA ALA A 10 10.70 30.47 32.82
C ALA A 10 9.38 29.69 32.63
N VAL A 11 8.72 29.34 33.73
CA VAL A 11 7.45 28.58 33.69
C VAL A 11 6.32 29.41 33.09
N ILE A 12 6.19 30.69 33.47
CA ILE A 12 5.17 31.59 32.92
C ILE A 12 5.40 31.77 31.41
N LEU A 13 6.65 32.04 31.02
CA LEU A 13 7.01 32.25 29.61
C LEU A 13 6.76 30.98 28.79
N PHE A 14 6.99 29.80 29.36
CA PHE A 14 6.74 28.52 28.70
C PHE A 14 5.25 28.29 28.43
N VAL A 15 4.39 28.58 29.40
CA VAL A 15 2.93 28.48 29.23
C VAL A 15 2.42 29.47 28.18
N VAL A 16 2.92 30.71 28.20
CA VAL A 16 2.48 31.75 27.25
C VAL A 16 2.97 31.47 25.83
N LEU A 17 4.20 30.99 25.66
CA LEU A 17 4.81 30.73 24.34
C LEU A 17 4.64 29.28 23.87
N THR A 18 3.72 28.52 24.47
CA THR A 18 3.44 27.16 24.00
C THR A 18 2.95 27.19 22.54
N PRO A 19 3.62 26.50 21.61
CA PRO A 19 3.30 26.56 20.19
C PRO A 19 1.88 26.02 19.93
N GLY A 20 1.06 26.83 19.27
CA GLY A 20 -0.36 26.56 19.03
C GLY A 20 -1.34 27.37 19.90
N LEU A 21 -0.87 28.08 20.94
CA LEU A 21 -1.72 28.97 21.75
C LEU A 21 -1.83 30.39 21.18
N LEU A 22 -0.73 30.93 20.61
CA LEU A 22 -0.62 32.36 20.28
C LEU A 22 -0.31 32.67 18.81
N PHE A 23 0.59 31.95 18.15
CA PHE A 23 0.94 32.18 16.74
C PHE A 23 1.33 30.88 16.02
N GLN A 24 0.87 30.69 14.79
CA GLN A 24 1.33 29.64 13.88
C GLN A 24 1.70 30.26 12.52
N ILE A 25 2.97 30.13 12.12
CA ILE A 25 3.45 30.56 10.80
C ILE A 25 3.34 29.34 9.87
N PRO A 26 2.44 29.33 8.88
CA PRO A 26 2.29 28.20 7.98
C PRO A 26 3.40 28.18 6.94
N ALA A 27 3.85 26.98 6.57
CA ALA A 27 4.91 26.75 5.59
C ALA A 27 4.46 26.98 4.12
N GLY A 28 3.31 27.63 3.90
CA GLY A 28 2.75 27.89 2.57
C GLY A 28 1.69 29.00 2.57
N GLY A 29 2.09 30.20 2.16
CA GLY A 29 1.25 31.22 1.50
C GLY A 29 0.09 31.90 2.24
N ARG A 30 -0.30 31.51 3.47
CA ARG A 30 -1.35 32.22 4.25
C ARG A 30 -0.77 32.84 5.52
N VAL A 31 -1.30 33.99 5.94
CA VAL A 31 -0.57 34.88 6.86
C VAL A 31 -0.78 34.55 8.35
N VAL A 32 -1.91 33.98 8.79
CA VAL A 32 -2.09 33.49 10.18
C VAL A 32 -3.24 32.46 10.23
N GLU A 33 -3.07 31.37 10.98
CA GLU A 33 -4.15 30.39 11.26
C GLU A 33 -4.24 30.18 12.78
N PHE A 34 -5.45 30.28 13.34
CA PHE A 34 -5.71 30.15 14.79
C PHE A 34 -6.45 28.85 15.09
N GLY A 35 -5.93 28.06 16.04
CA GLY A 35 -6.71 27.00 16.69
C GLY A 35 -6.65 25.59 16.09
N SER A 36 -5.66 25.27 15.24
CA SER A 36 -5.41 23.88 14.81
C SER A 36 -4.15 23.32 15.49
N MET A 37 -4.26 22.24 16.28
CA MET A 37 -3.14 21.61 16.99
C MET A 37 -2.24 20.75 16.08
N GLN A 38 -1.87 21.26 14.91
CA GLN A 38 -0.93 20.60 13.99
C GLN A 38 0.33 21.46 13.91
N THR A 39 1.38 21.16 14.68
CA THR A 39 2.57 22.02 14.80
C THR A 39 3.63 21.72 13.73
N SER A 40 3.99 22.73 12.94
CA SER A 40 5.11 22.67 11.98
C SER A 40 6.46 22.82 12.69
N GLY A 41 7.48 22.06 12.28
CA GLY A 41 8.84 22.12 12.85
C GLY A 41 9.48 23.52 12.79
N ALA A 42 9.15 24.32 11.76
CA ALA A 42 9.63 25.69 11.64
C ALA A 42 9.05 26.61 12.75
N SER A 43 7.80 26.39 13.15
CA SER A 43 7.16 27.14 14.23
C SER A 43 7.83 26.87 15.58
N ILE A 44 8.23 25.61 15.83
CA ILE A 44 8.94 25.22 17.04
C ILE A 44 10.27 25.95 17.15
N LEU A 45 11.01 26.04 16.05
CA LEU A 45 12.31 26.72 16.02
C LEU A 45 12.18 28.23 16.29
N VAL A 46 11.19 28.90 15.70
CA VAL A 46 10.93 30.33 15.94
C VAL A 46 10.52 30.59 17.39
N HIS A 47 9.62 29.78 17.95
CA HIS A 47 9.19 29.94 19.35
C HIS A 47 10.32 29.67 20.34
N ALA A 48 11.20 28.70 20.05
CA ALA A 48 12.38 28.44 20.87
C ALA A 48 13.33 29.66 20.89
N ILE A 49 13.60 30.28 19.74
CA ILE A 49 14.45 31.48 19.66
C ILE A 49 13.84 32.64 20.47
N ILE A 50 12.52 32.89 20.32
CA ILE A 50 11.82 33.94 21.07
C ILE A 50 11.85 33.67 22.57
N PHE A 51 11.61 32.42 22.98
CA PHE A 51 11.66 32.00 24.39
C PHE A 51 13.04 32.25 25.01
N PHE A 52 14.11 31.81 24.33
CA PHE A 52 15.48 32.02 24.81
C PHE A 52 15.88 33.51 24.79
N GLY A 53 15.40 34.29 23.82
CA GLY A 53 15.62 35.74 23.79
C GLY A 53 14.94 36.46 24.96
N LEU A 54 13.68 36.14 25.24
CA LEU A 54 12.94 36.78 26.33
C LEU A 54 13.44 36.33 27.70
N ILE A 55 13.71 35.04 27.90
CA ILE A 55 14.21 34.56 29.20
C ILE A 55 15.57 35.19 29.54
N THR A 56 16.45 35.38 28.56
CA THR A 56 17.74 36.05 28.77
C THR A 56 17.56 37.54 29.09
N ILE A 57 16.66 38.24 28.40
CA ILE A 57 16.33 39.65 28.74
C ILE A 57 15.75 39.75 30.16
N PHE A 58 14.75 38.93 30.50
CA PHE A 58 14.11 39.00 31.81
C PHE A 58 15.04 38.60 32.96
N THR A 59 15.97 37.67 32.73
CA THR A 59 16.91 37.22 33.78
C THR A 59 18.12 38.13 33.91
N ILE A 60 18.68 38.63 32.80
CA ILE A 60 19.93 39.41 32.81
C ILE A 60 19.66 40.91 32.88
N ALA A 61 18.67 41.43 32.16
CA ALA A 61 18.43 42.88 32.06
C ALA A 61 17.56 43.44 33.20
N ILE A 62 16.60 42.66 33.70
CA ILE A 62 15.63 43.13 34.72
C ILE A 62 16.01 42.66 36.14
N ASN A 63 16.98 41.74 36.26
CA ASN A 63 17.55 41.24 37.50
C ASN A 63 16.50 40.96 38.61
N VAL A 64 15.47 40.18 38.24
CA VAL A 64 14.32 39.89 39.11
C VAL A 64 14.73 38.88 40.18
N HIS A 65 15.12 39.38 41.35
CA HIS A 65 15.39 38.56 42.54
C HIS A 65 14.14 38.45 43.41
N ILE A 66 13.64 37.23 43.58
CA ILE A 66 12.52 36.93 44.49
C ILE A 66 13.09 36.12 45.66
N TYR A 67 13.37 36.81 46.77
CA TYR A 67 13.84 36.20 48.01
C TYR A 67 12.67 35.68 48.85
N SER A 68 12.76 34.42 49.28
CA SER A 68 11.68 33.67 49.90
C SER A 68 11.44 34.02 51.38
N ALA A 69 10.33 34.71 51.70
CA ALA A 69 9.64 34.58 52.99
C ALA A 69 8.38 33.66 52.91
N MET A 70 8.13 33.06 51.73
CA MET A 70 6.89 32.34 51.40
C MET A 70 7.16 30.90 50.93
N ALA A 71 8.23 30.24 51.38
CA ALA A 71 8.60 28.89 50.93
C ALA A 71 8.20 27.75 51.89
N THR A 72 7.70 28.05 53.10
CA THR A 72 7.31 27.01 54.08
C THR A 72 5.80 26.72 54.14
N SER A 73 4.96 27.47 53.43
CA SER A 73 3.51 27.23 53.35
C SER A 73 3.06 26.39 52.15
N ILE A 74 3.79 26.39 51.04
CA ILE A 74 3.38 25.68 49.82
C ILE A 74 3.66 24.16 49.92
N ALA A 75 4.73 23.77 50.63
CA ALA A 75 5.02 22.35 50.89
C ALA A 75 4.03 21.68 51.88
N ARG A 76 3.31 22.45 52.70
CA ARG A 76 2.26 21.94 53.61
C ARG A 76 0.86 21.91 53.00
N LEU A 77 0.62 22.59 51.87
CA LEU A 77 -0.64 22.52 51.12
C LEU A 77 -0.70 21.35 50.12
N SER A 78 0.41 20.63 49.93
CA SER A 78 0.49 19.42 49.08
C SER A 78 -0.15 18.17 49.71
N ARG A 79 -0.53 18.20 51.00
CA ARG A 79 -1.20 17.08 51.69
C ARG A 79 -2.68 17.28 52.01
N ARG A 80 -3.32 18.33 51.51
CA ARG A 80 -4.79 18.44 51.52
C ARG A 80 -5.28 18.52 50.09
N GLY A 81 -5.74 17.37 49.60
CA GLY A 81 -6.34 17.23 48.28
C GLY A 81 -7.46 18.24 48.08
N VAL A 82 -7.18 19.27 47.29
CA VAL A 82 -8.21 20.08 46.65
C VAL A 82 -8.79 19.19 45.57
N THR A 83 -9.94 18.61 45.92
CA THR A 83 -10.76 17.76 45.09
C THR A 83 -11.02 18.45 43.75
N SER A 84 -10.53 17.83 42.68
CA SER A 84 -10.60 18.26 41.28
C SER A 84 -12.02 18.16 40.69
N ASN A 85 -13.05 18.51 41.46
CA ASN A 85 -14.44 18.29 41.07
C ASN A 85 -15.02 19.39 40.17
N LEU A 86 -14.44 20.61 40.12
CA LEU A 86 -15.00 21.68 39.28
C LEU A 86 -14.50 21.60 37.82
N ILE A 87 -13.21 21.38 37.62
CA ILE A 87 -12.60 21.27 36.28
C ILE A 87 -13.01 19.95 35.61
N ARG A 88 -13.14 18.85 36.38
CA ARG A 88 -13.75 17.61 35.86
C ARG A 88 -15.21 17.80 35.44
N ARG A 89 -15.99 18.69 36.08
CA ARG A 89 -17.39 18.89 35.72
C ARG A 89 -17.58 19.68 34.42
N CYS A 90 -16.74 20.67 34.12
CA CYS A 90 -16.82 21.39 32.85
C CYS A 90 -16.38 20.53 31.66
N PHE A 91 -15.25 19.81 31.77
CA PHE A 91 -14.81 18.89 30.72
C PHE A 91 -15.67 17.62 30.61
N ALA A 92 -16.24 17.13 31.73
CA ALA A 92 -17.21 16.03 31.67
C ALA A 92 -18.57 16.48 31.11
N ALA A 93 -18.98 17.74 31.28
CA ALA A 93 -20.22 18.24 30.68
C ALA A 93 -20.09 18.39 29.16
N GLU A 94 -18.96 18.89 28.64
CA GLU A 94 -18.69 18.92 27.19
C GLU A 94 -18.47 17.51 26.62
N ALA A 95 -17.75 16.62 27.32
CA ALA A 95 -17.58 15.24 26.88
C ALA A 95 -18.87 14.40 27.00
N ALA A 96 -19.77 14.73 27.93
CA ALA A 96 -21.08 14.09 28.05
C ALA A 96 -22.08 14.63 27.03
N LEU A 97 -21.99 15.92 26.64
CA LEU A 97 -22.80 16.50 25.58
C LEU A 97 -22.36 15.97 24.21
N ALA A 98 -21.05 15.83 23.97
CA ALA A 98 -20.51 15.24 22.74
C ALA A 98 -20.75 13.73 22.61
N LYS A 99 -20.93 13.01 23.74
CA LYS A 99 -21.31 11.58 23.72
C LYS A 99 -22.80 11.34 23.48
N ASN A 100 -23.65 12.35 23.63
CA ASN A 100 -25.11 12.21 23.48
C ASN A 100 -25.63 12.66 22.10
N THR A 101 -24.75 13.03 21.17
CA THR A 101 -25.09 13.40 19.79
C THR A 101 -24.47 12.47 18.73
N GLU A 102 -23.99 11.30 19.11
CA GLU A 102 -23.88 10.19 18.15
C GLU A 102 -25.19 9.41 18.19
N ALA A 103 -26.08 9.72 17.25
CA ALA A 103 -27.18 8.81 16.92
C ALA A 103 -26.59 7.40 16.72
N PRO A 104 -27.16 6.34 17.31
CA PRO A 104 -26.64 4.99 17.14
C PRO A 104 -26.58 4.70 15.64
N LYS A 105 -25.37 4.52 15.10
CA LYS A 105 -25.20 4.03 13.73
C LYS A 105 -26.08 2.79 13.61
N PRO A 106 -27.00 2.71 12.64
CA PRO A 106 -27.90 1.58 12.54
C PRO A 106 -27.03 0.33 12.48
N LYS A 107 -27.20 -0.57 13.46
CA LYS A 107 -26.56 -1.89 13.41
C LYS A 107 -27.08 -2.54 12.13
N LEU A 108 -26.25 -2.60 11.11
CA LEU A 108 -26.54 -3.32 9.87
C LEU A 108 -26.93 -4.75 10.26
N THR A 109 -28.22 -5.04 10.18
CA THR A 109 -28.76 -6.38 10.36
C THR A 109 -28.30 -7.20 9.14
N VAL A 110 -27.24 -7.99 9.31
CA VAL A 110 -26.74 -8.87 8.25
C VAL A 110 -27.63 -10.10 8.19
N SER A 111 -28.69 -10.04 7.39
CA SER A 111 -29.51 -11.21 7.06
C SER A 111 -28.79 -12.00 5.98
N PRO A 112 -28.35 -13.26 6.22
CA PRO A 112 -27.79 -14.08 5.16
C PRO A 112 -28.90 -14.43 4.17
N ALA A 113 -28.67 -14.17 2.88
CA ALA A 113 -29.60 -14.60 1.84
C ALA A 113 -29.66 -16.14 1.80
N PRO A 114 -30.86 -16.75 1.86
CA PRO A 114 -30.99 -18.21 1.86
C PRO A 114 -30.46 -18.84 0.56
N ASP A 115 -30.53 -18.11 -0.55
CA ASP A 115 -30.10 -18.58 -1.88
C ASP A 115 -28.59 -18.51 -2.11
N ARG A 116 -27.83 -17.94 -1.16
CA ARG A 116 -26.37 -17.88 -1.28
C ARG A 116 -25.78 -19.26 -1.05
N VAL A 117 -25.35 -19.87 -2.15
CA VAL A 117 -24.64 -21.15 -2.14
C VAL A 117 -23.25 -20.97 -1.51
N LYS A 118 -22.92 -21.83 -0.53
CA LYS A 118 -21.60 -21.84 0.13
C LYS A 118 -20.59 -22.72 -0.59
N TRP A 119 -21.08 -23.73 -1.29
CA TRP A 119 -20.26 -24.71 -1.99
C TRP A 119 -20.78 -24.86 -3.43
N ASP A 120 -20.01 -24.36 -4.38
CA ASP A 120 -20.22 -24.65 -5.79
C ASP A 120 -19.40 -25.88 -6.17
N TYR A 121 -20.08 -26.95 -6.59
CA TYR A 121 -19.46 -28.21 -7.00
C TYR A 121 -18.50 -28.05 -8.20
N ARG A 122 -18.64 -26.96 -8.98
CA ARG A 122 -17.77 -26.66 -10.12
C ARG A 122 -16.42 -26.07 -9.73
N GLY A 123 -16.28 -25.63 -8.47
CA GLY A 123 -15.13 -24.85 -8.02
C GLY A 123 -15.05 -23.48 -8.72
N GLN A 124 -13.91 -22.81 -8.54
CA GLN A 124 -13.64 -21.54 -9.20
C GLN A 124 -13.33 -21.79 -10.68
N ARG A 125 -14.01 -21.06 -11.58
CA ARG A 125 -13.71 -21.12 -13.01
C ARG A 125 -12.38 -20.43 -13.32
N GLN A 126 -11.59 -21.06 -14.19
CA GLN A 126 -10.33 -20.50 -14.65
C GLN A 126 -10.53 -19.27 -15.54
N ILE A 127 -11.47 -19.33 -16.49
CA ILE A 127 -11.79 -18.23 -17.41
C ILE A 127 -13.15 -17.64 -17.02
N ILE A 128 -13.16 -16.36 -16.68
CA ILE A 128 -14.34 -15.61 -16.23
C ILE A 128 -14.61 -14.45 -17.20
N PRO A 129 -15.64 -14.55 -18.05
CA PRO A 129 -16.06 -13.42 -18.86
C PRO A 129 -16.77 -12.36 -18.00
N LEU A 130 -16.48 -11.08 -18.25
CA LEU A 130 -17.12 -9.94 -17.60
C LEU A 130 -17.78 -9.07 -18.66
N GLY A 131 -19.12 -9.11 -18.73
CA GLY A 131 -19.87 -8.44 -19.79
C GLY A 131 -19.52 -8.99 -21.17
N GLN A 132 -19.01 -8.14 -22.06
CA GLN A 132 -18.53 -8.53 -23.40
C GLN A 132 -17.06 -8.95 -23.41
N TRP A 133 -16.35 -8.80 -22.29
CA TRP A 133 -14.92 -9.07 -22.22
C TRP A 133 -14.68 -10.53 -21.85
N LEU A 134 -14.12 -11.26 -22.80
CA LEU A 134 -13.74 -12.67 -22.64
C LEU A 134 -12.22 -12.78 -22.66
N PRO A 135 -11.59 -13.36 -21.62
CA PRO A 135 -10.16 -13.65 -21.64
C PRO A 135 -9.81 -14.57 -22.81
N LYS A 136 -8.79 -14.21 -23.59
CA LYS A 136 -8.31 -14.98 -24.74
C LYS A 136 -6.97 -15.59 -24.40
N VAL A 137 -6.82 -16.88 -24.67
CA VAL A 137 -5.60 -17.65 -24.44
C VAL A 137 -5.20 -18.29 -25.76
N ALA A 138 -3.93 -18.11 -26.15
CA ALA A 138 -3.35 -18.76 -27.31
C ALA A 138 -3.30 -20.29 -27.11
N VAL A 139 -3.26 -21.05 -28.22
CA VAL A 139 -3.39 -22.52 -28.19
C VAL A 139 -2.15 -23.19 -27.58
N ASP A 140 -0.98 -22.59 -27.75
CA ASP A 140 0.30 -23.07 -27.24
C ASP A 140 0.65 -22.48 -25.85
N ALA A 141 -0.21 -21.62 -25.31
CA ALA A 141 -0.01 -21.02 -24.00
C ALA A 141 -0.48 -21.97 -22.89
N TYR A 142 0.37 -22.18 -21.89
CA TYR A 142 0.02 -22.96 -20.72
C TYR A 142 -0.63 -22.07 -19.66
N VAL A 143 -1.83 -22.44 -19.22
CA VAL A 143 -2.49 -21.79 -18.08
C VAL A 143 -2.83 -22.86 -17.06
N ALA A 144 -2.21 -22.77 -15.89
CA ALA A 144 -2.46 -23.70 -14.80
C ALA A 144 -3.94 -23.71 -14.34
N PRO A 145 -4.48 -24.85 -13.91
CA PRO A 145 -5.91 -25.00 -13.60
C PRO A 145 -6.38 -24.16 -12.39
N ASN A 146 -5.46 -23.78 -11.50
CA ASN A 146 -5.76 -22.96 -10.31
C ASN A 146 -5.74 -21.45 -10.58
N VAL A 147 -5.44 -21.03 -11.81
CA VAL A 147 -5.36 -19.62 -12.20
C VAL A 147 -6.75 -19.04 -12.37
N VAL A 148 -6.91 -17.74 -12.10
CA VAL A 148 -8.12 -17.01 -12.41
C VAL A 148 -7.82 -15.91 -13.43
N LEU A 149 -8.38 -16.03 -14.63
CA LEU A 149 -8.36 -15.02 -15.69
C LEU A 149 -9.75 -14.38 -15.76
N ALA A 150 -9.84 -13.08 -15.46
CA ALA A 150 -11.12 -12.36 -15.45
C ALA A 150 -11.07 -11.08 -16.29
N GLY A 151 -12.08 -10.87 -17.13
CA GLY A 151 -12.24 -9.65 -17.94
C GLY A 151 -11.36 -9.60 -19.19
N GLN A 152 -10.76 -8.44 -19.47
CA GLN A 152 -9.90 -8.22 -20.64
C GLN A 152 -8.47 -8.72 -20.39
N VAL A 153 -8.27 -10.02 -20.50
CA VAL A 153 -6.93 -10.63 -20.41
C VAL A 153 -6.61 -11.32 -21.73
N THR A 154 -5.47 -11.02 -22.32
CA THR A 154 -4.96 -11.71 -23.52
C THR A 154 -3.64 -12.35 -23.20
N VAL A 155 -3.57 -13.67 -23.36
CA VAL A 155 -2.36 -14.48 -23.21
C VAL A 155 -1.90 -14.88 -24.61
N TRP A 156 -0.75 -14.37 -25.04
CA TRP A 156 -0.17 -14.61 -26.36
C TRP A 156 0.59 -15.94 -26.44
N ASP A 157 1.14 -16.21 -27.62
CA ASP A 157 1.75 -17.48 -27.96
C ASP A 157 2.99 -17.79 -27.11
N GLY A 158 3.10 -19.04 -26.66
CA GLY A 158 4.18 -19.54 -25.81
C GLY A 158 4.24 -18.90 -24.42
N SER A 159 3.26 -18.08 -24.04
CA SER A 159 3.19 -17.53 -22.68
C SER A 159 2.77 -18.62 -21.69
N SER A 160 3.18 -18.48 -20.43
CA SER A 160 2.78 -19.41 -19.36
C SER A 160 2.28 -18.69 -18.12
N VAL A 161 1.19 -19.17 -17.54
CA VAL A 161 0.61 -18.65 -16.28
C VAL A 161 0.55 -19.77 -15.26
N TRP A 162 1.33 -19.61 -14.20
CA TRP A 162 1.60 -20.65 -13.22
C TRP A 162 0.65 -20.64 -12.03
N ASN A 163 0.76 -21.67 -11.20
CA ASN A 163 -0.21 -22.04 -10.17
C ASN A 163 -0.60 -20.89 -9.24
N GLY A 164 -1.91 -20.66 -9.11
CA GLY A 164 -2.47 -19.68 -8.17
C GLY A 164 -2.30 -18.23 -8.56
N ALA A 165 -1.82 -17.94 -9.78
CA ALA A 165 -1.80 -16.58 -10.30
C ALA A 165 -3.23 -16.08 -10.58
N VAL A 166 -3.44 -14.78 -10.40
CA VAL A 166 -4.74 -14.12 -10.63
C VAL A 166 -4.52 -12.94 -11.55
N LEU A 167 -5.10 -12.99 -12.75
CA LEU A 167 -5.06 -11.91 -13.74
C LEU A 167 -6.46 -11.32 -13.87
N ARG A 168 -6.61 -10.07 -13.42
CA ARG A 168 -7.89 -9.38 -13.33
C ARG A 168 -7.86 -8.11 -14.18
N GLY A 169 -8.34 -8.23 -15.42
CA GLY A 169 -8.47 -7.14 -16.38
C GLY A 169 -9.91 -6.58 -16.39
N ASP A 170 -10.45 -6.30 -15.20
CA ASP A 170 -11.82 -5.79 -15.07
C ASP A 170 -11.92 -4.27 -15.23
N LEU A 171 -10.84 -3.53 -14.94
CA LEU A 171 -10.80 -2.07 -15.13
C LEU A 171 -10.20 -1.70 -16.49
N ASN A 172 -9.05 -2.30 -16.81
CA ASN A 172 -8.31 -2.08 -18.06
C ASN A 172 -7.73 -3.41 -18.56
N LYS A 173 -7.26 -3.42 -19.82
CA LYS A 173 -6.69 -4.63 -20.45
C LYS A 173 -5.39 -5.07 -19.80
N ILE A 174 -5.20 -6.39 -19.76
CA ILE A 174 -3.96 -7.06 -19.39
C ILE A 174 -3.49 -7.89 -20.59
N THR A 175 -2.25 -7.70 -21.00
CA THR A 175 -1.66 -8.44 -22.13
C THR A 175 -0.38 -9.12 -21.69
N LEU A 176 -0.29 -10.44 -21.87
CA LEU A 176 0.93 -11.23 -21.70
C LEU A 176 1.51 -11.57 -23.07
N GLY A 177 2.71 -11.09 -23.36
CA GLY A 177 3.39 -11.22 -24.64
C GLY A 177 4.10 -12.55 -24.85
N PHE A 178 4.69 -12.69 -26.04
CA PHE A 178 5.29 -13.93 -26.52
C PHE A 178 6.33 -14.52 -25.57
N CYS A 179 6.24 -15.82 -25.28
CA CYS A 179 7.21 -16.55 -24.45
C CYS A 179 7.42 -15.94 -23.04
N SER A 180 6.46 -15.16 -22.55
CA SER A 180 6.51 -14.54 -21.23
C SER A 180 5.79 -15.39 -20.20
N ASN A 181 6.34 -15.41 -18.98
CA ASN A 181 5.84 -16.24 -17.92
C ASN A 181 5.42 -15.41 -16.71
N VAL A 182 4.28 -15.79 -16.13
CA VAL A 182 3.78 -15.28 -14.85
C VAL A 182 3.81 -16.43 -13.86
N GLN A 183 4.80 -16.41 -12.97
CA GLN A 183 5.04 -17.49 -12.01
C GLN A 183 3.96 -17.57 -10.91
N GLU A 184 4.16 -18.48 -9.96
CA GLU A 184 3.16 -18.88 -8.99
C GLU A 184 2.67 -17.71 -8.15
N ARG A 185 1.36 -17.70 -7.88
CA ARG A 185 0.70 -16.76 -6.95
C ARG A 185 0.95 -15.28 -7.27
N CYS A 186 1.29 -14.97 -8.51
CA CYS A 186 1.37 -13.60 -8.98
C CYS A 186 -0.04 -13.00 -9.12
N VAL A 187 -0.19 -11.74 -8.71
CA VAL A 187 -1.45 -11.01 -8.85
C VAL A 187 -1.24 -9.87 -9.83
N VAL A 188 -1.92 -9.93 -10.96
CA VAL A 188 -1.89 -8.89 -11.99
C VAL A 188 -3.26 -8.23 -12.04
N HIS A 189 -3.29 -6.93 -11.80
CA HIS A 189 -4.50 -6.14 -11.80
C HIS A 189 -4.27 -4.83 -12.54
N ALA A 190 -5.27 -4.34 -13.25
CA ALA A 190 -5.20 -3.04 -13.87
C ALA A 190 -5.99 -2.02 -13.03
N ALA A 191 -5.39 -0.88 -12.68
CA ALA A 191 -6.06 0.26 -12.08
C ALA A 191 -6.98 0.96 -13.08
N TRP A 192 -7.95 1.73 -12.58
CA TRP A 192 -8.90 2.49 -13.42
C TRP A 192 -8.19 3.58 -14.25
N SER A 193 -7.29 4.31 -13.60
CA SER A 193 -6.50 5.39 -14.17
C SER A 193 -5.16 5.41 -13.44
N SER A 194 -4.10 5.84 -14.12
CA SER A 194 -2.80 6.02 -13.49
C SER A 194 -2.70 7.47 -12.97
N PRO A 195 -2.10 7.69 -11.79
CA PRO A 195 -1.88 9.03 -11.27
C PRO A 195 -0.90 9.84 -12.13
N THR A 196 -0.13 9.17 -13.00
CA THR A 196 0.85 9.78 -13.90
C THR A 196 0.31 10.17 -15.28
N GLY A 197 -0.95 9.81 -15.59
CA GLY A 197 -1.55 10.06 -16.90
C GLY A 197 -1.10 9.09 -18.01
N LEU A 198 -0.26 8.10 -17.68
CA LEU A 198 0.07 6.99 -18.57
C LEU A 198 -1.13 6.04 -18.71
N PRO A 199 -1.25 5.29 -19.83
CA PRO A 199 -2.31 4.29 -19.97
C PRO A 199 -2.24 3.29 -18.82
N ALA A 200 -3.35 3.11 -18.10
CA ALA A 200 -3.43 2.25 -16.92
C ALA A 200 -3.65 0.77 -17.30
N GLU A 201 -3.11 0.34 -18.43
CA GLU A 201 -3.06 -1.06 -18.84
C GLU A 201 -1.84 -1.77 -18.24
N THR A 202 -1.92 -3.09 -18.11
CA THR A 202 -0.76 -3.90 -17.77
C THR A 202 -0.29 -4.62 -19.02
N LEU A 203 0.87 -4.22 -19.52
CA LEU A 203 1.50 -4.83 -20.70
C LEU A 203 2.78 -5.53 -20.25
N ILE A 204 2.80 -6.84 -20.42
CA ILE A 204 3.99 -7.67 -20.24
C ILE A 204 4.40 -8.05 -21.66
N ASP A 205 5.49 -7.49 -22.18
CA ASP A 205 5.93 -7.77 -23.55
C ASP A 205 6.63 -9.14 -23.63
N ARG A 206 7.38 -9.41 -24.70
CA ARG A 206 8.02 -10.70 -25.01
C ARG A 206 9.22 -11.03 -24.11
N TYR A 207 9.42 -12.32 -23.85
CA TYR A 207 10.54 -12.87 -23.06
C TYR A 207 10.66 -12.26 -21.65
N VAL A 208 9.53 -11.90 -21.04
CA VAL A 208 9.50 -11.39 -19.68
C VAL A 208 9.29 -12.54 -18.71
N THR A 209 10.13 -12.61 -17.68
CA THR A 209 9.99 -13.57 -16.59
C THR A 209 9.49 -12.85 -15.35
N VAL A 210 8.24 -13.08 -14.96
CA VAL A 210 7.67 -12.51 -13.73
C VAL A 210 7.80 -13.52 -12.60
N GLY A 211 8.66 -13.22 -11.64
CA GLY A 211 8.97 -14.07 -10.50
C GLY A 211 7.77 -14.32 -9.59
N ALA A 212 7.78 -15.47 -8.91
CA ALA A 212 6.69 -15.89 -8.02
C ALA A 212 6.30 -14.84 -6.97
N TYR A 213 5.03 -14.81 -6.58
CA TYR A 213 4.45 -13.87 -5.61
C TYR A 213 4.56 -12.38 -5.99
N SER A 214 4.77 -12.07 -7.26
CA SER A 214 4.82 -10.67 -7.69
C SER A 214 3.43 -10.05 -7.77
N LEU A 215 3.34 -8.77 -7.43
CA LEU A 215 2.12 -7.96 -7.57
C LEU A 215 2.35 -6.90 -8.64
N LEU A 216 1.61 -7.00 -9.74
CA LEU A 216 1.68 -6.05 -10.85
C LEU A 216 0.40 -5.23 -10.91
N ARG A 217 0.53 -3.90 -10.80
CA ARG A 217 -0.60 -2.98 -10.93
C ARG A 217 -0.35 -1.95 -12.03
N SER A 218 -1.06 -2.04 -13.14
CA SER A 218 -0.96 -1.12 -14.31
C SER A 218 0.47 -0.71 -14.64
N CYS A 219 1.31 -1.69 -14.94
CA CYS A 219 2.70 -1.48 -15.29
C CYS A 219 2.97 -1.92 -16.73
N THR A 220 3.93 -1.26 -17.36
CA THR A 220 4.45 -1.65 -18.67
C THR A 220 5.82 -2.25 -18.49
N ILE A 221 5.97 -3.50 -18.86
CA ILE A 221 7.24 -4.23 -18.84
C ILE A 221 7.63 -4.50 -20.29
N GLU A 222 8.72 -3.87 -20.71
CA GLU A 222 9.28 -4.01 -22.05
C GLU A 222 9.95 -5.38 -22.26
N PRO A 223 10.37 -5.71 -23.50
CA PRO A 223 10.95 -6.99 -23.82
C PRO A 223 12.18 -7.38 -22.99
N GLU A 224 12.35 -8.68 -22.78
CA GLU A 224 13.56 -9.26 -22.17
C GLU A 224 13.81 -8.73 -20.74
N CYS A 225 12.77 -8.61 -19.91
CA CYS A 225 12.93 -8.19 -18.51
C CYS A 225 12.78 -9.36 -17.54
N ILE A 226 13.48 -9.30 -16.41
CA ILE A 226 13.28 -10.22 -15.30
C ILE A 226 12.75 -9.45 -14.09
N ILE A 227 11.57 -9.81 -13.63
CA ILE A 227 11.02 -9.31 -12.38
C ILE A 227 11.29 -10.36 -11.30
N GLY A 228 12.06 -10.00 -10.29
CA GLY A 228 12.40 -10.89 -9.19
C GLY A 228 11.18 -11.36 -8.39
N GLN A 229 11.36 -12.43 -7.63
CA GLN A 229 10.31 -12.97 -6.77
C GLN A 229 9.85 -11.92 -5.74
N HIS A 230 8.57 -11.95 -5.37
CA HIS A 230 7.98 -11.05 -4.38
C HIS A 230 8.15 -9.56 -4.73
N SER A 231 8.23 -9.24 -6.02
CA SER A 231 8.33 -7.84 -6.46
C SER A 231 6.96 -7.19 -6.56
N ILE A 232 6.90 -5.90 -6.27
CA ILE A 232 5.66 -5.12 -6.33
C ILE A 232 5.87 -3.96 -7.29
N LEU A 233 5.13 -3.95 -8.40
CA LEU A 233 5.13 -2.87 -9.37
C LEU A 233 3.84 -2.07 -9.25
N MET A 234 3.99 -0.76 -9.02
CA MET A 234 2.88 0.17 -8.85
C MET A 234 2.50 0.85 -10.18
N GLU A 235 1.39 1.57 -10.14
CA GLU A 235 0.72 2.17 -11.30
C GLU A 235 1.65 3.09 -12.11
N GLY A 236 1.62 2.92 -13.43
CA GLY A 236 2.42 3.71 -14.37
C GLY A 236 3.92 3.47 -14.26
N SER A 237 4.36 2.41 -13.58
CA SER A 237 5.76 2.01 -13.61
C SER A 237 6.13 1.43 -14.97
N LEU A 238 7.30 1.83 -15.46
CA LEU A 238 7.86 1.39 -16.74
C LEU A 238 9.18 0.68 -16.47
N VAL A 239 9.25 -0.59 -16.87
CA VAL A 239 10.46 -1.40 -16.80
C VAL A 239 10.98 -1.56 -18.21
N GLU A 240 12.08 -0.89 -18.54
CA GLU A 240 12.61 -0.89 -19.90
C GLU A 240 13.33 -2.19 -20.27
N THR A 241 13.60 -2.35 -21.57
CA THR A 241 14.24 -3.54 -22.13
C THR A 241 15.47 -3.99 -21.35
N ARG A 242 15.61 -5.31 -21.19
CA ARG A 242 16.81 -5.93 -20.60
C ARG A 242 17.12 -5.43 -19.20
N SER A 243 16.12 -5.01 -18.44
CA SER A 243 16.30 -4.65 -17.04
C SER A 243 15.94 -5.81 -16.12
N ILE A 244 16.61 -5.85 -14.98
CA ILE A 244 16.40 -6.88 -13.96
C ILE A 244 16.02 -6.20 -12.66
N LEU A 245 14.89 -6.63 -12.10
CA LEU A 245 14.46 -6.24 -10.77
C LEU A 245 14.80 -7.36 -9.78
N GLU A 246 15.52 -7.04 -8.72
CA GLU A 246 15.87 -7.99 -7.66
C GLU A 246 14.61 -8.45 -6.90
N ALA A 247 14.70 -9.61 -6.25
CA ALA A 247 13.63 -10.11 -5.40
C ALA A 247 13.27 -9.12 -4.26
N GLY A 248 11.99 -9.07 -3.91
CA GLY A 248 11.47 -8.20 -2.84
C GLY A 248 11.46 -6.71 -3.17
N SER A 249 11.69 -6.34 -4.43
CA SER A 249 11.77 -4.95 -4.84
C SER A 249 10.40 -4.31 -4.99
N VAL A 250 10.28 -3.06 -4.59
CA VAL A 250 9.03 -2.29 -4.69
C VAL A 250 9.24 -1.07 -5.55
N LEU A 251 8.64 -1.07 -6.74
CA LEU A 251 8.74 0.01 -7.69
C LEU A 251 7.60 1.02 -7.46
N PRO A 252 7.89 2.27 -7.02
CA PRO A 252 6.86 3.26 -6.76
C PRO A 252 6.14 3.70 -8.04
N PRO A 253 4.93 4.29 -7.92
CA PRO A 253 4.13 4.67 -9.08
C PRO A 253 4.86 5.69 -9.95
N GLY A 254 4.76 5.54 -11.27
CA GLY A 254 5.44 6.41 -12.24
C GLY A 254 6.95 6.24 -12.34
N ARG A 255 7.56 5.33 -11.59
CA ARG A 255 9.01 5.11 -11.65
C ARG A 255 9.37 4.34 -12.92
N ARG A 256 10.39 4.85 -13.60
CA ARG A 256 10.99 4.24 -14.78
C ARG A 256 12.32 3.59 -14.40
N ILE A 257 12.50 2.34 -14.81
CA ILE A 257 13.77 1.61 -14.74
C ILE A 257 14.42 1.70 -16.14
N PRO A 258 15.62 2.29 -16.26
CA PRO A 258 16.34 2.35 -17.52
C PRO A 258 16.78 0.97 -18.05
N SER A 259 16.98 0.90 -19.37
CA SER A 259 17.40 -0.32 -20.07
C SER A 259 18.75 -0.84 -19.58
N GLY A 260 18.88 -2.15 -19.42
CA GLY A 260 20.16 -2.77 -19.04
C GLY A 260 20.60 -2.51 -17.59
N GLU A 261 19.72 -2.03 -16.71
CA GLU A 261 20.03 -1.77 -15.31
C GLU A 261 19.47 -2.84 -14.37
N LEU A 262 20.19 -3.08 -13.28
CA LEU A 262 19.75 -3.89 -12.15
C LEU A 262 19.28 -2.97 -11.03
N TRP A 263 18.01 -3.15 -10.64
CA TRP A 263 17.35 -2.38 -9.59
C TRP A 263 16.92 -3.29 -8.45
N GLY A 264 16.98 -2.79 -7.21
CA GLY A 264 16.62 -3.57 -6.04
C GLY A 264 16.15 -2.74 -4.85
N GLY A 265 15.45 -3.39 -3.92
CA GLY A 265 15.08 -2.83 -2.62
C GLY A 265 13.68 -2.23 -2.52
N ASN A 266 13.34 -1.75 -1.32
CA ASN A 266 12.05 -1.17 -0.99
C ASN A 266 12.25 0.20 -0.30
N PRO A 267 12.12 1.34 -1.02
CA PRO A 267 11.78 1.46 -2.44
C PRO A 267 12.94 1.05 -3.37
N ALA A 268 12.62 0.64 -4.60
CA ALA A 268 13.59 0.20 -5.58
C ALA A 268 14.58 1.32 -5.93
N ARG A 269 15.88 0.98 -5.91
CA ARG A 269 16.98 1.87 -6.26
C ARG A 269 17.89 1.18 -7.27
N PHE A 270 18.58 2.00 -8.07
CA PHE A 270 19.65 1.53 -8.92
C PHE A 270 20.76 0.89 -8.08
N ILE A 271 21.19 -0.30 -8.47
CA ILE A 271 22.31 -1.02 -7.85
C ILE A 271 23.53 -0.95 -8.76
N ARG A 272 23.37 -1.40 -10.01
CA ARG A 272 24.43 -1.44 -11.02
C ARG A 272 23.85 -1.62 -12.42
N THR A 273 24.69 -1.41 -13.42
CA THR A 273 24.39 -1.85 -14.79
C THR A 273 24.62 -3.36 -14.93
N LEU A 274 23.85 -3.99 -15.81
CA LEU A 274 23.98 -5.40 -16.13
C LEU A 274 25.21 -5.66 -17.01
N THR A 275 25.74 -6.88 -16.91
CA THR A 275 26.76 -7.34 -17.84
C THR A 275 26.10 -7.86 -19.12
N ASN A 276 26.89 -7.92 -20.20
CA ASN A 276 26.40 -8.47 -21.48
C ASN A 276 26.05 -9.97 -21.36
N GLU A 277 26.73 -10.70 -20.48
CA GLU A 277 26.45 -12.11 -20.20
C GLU A 277 25.07 -12.27 -19.56
N GLU A 278 24.77 -11.50 -18.51
CA GLU A 278 23.46 -11.49 -17.85
C GLU A 278 22.34 -11.13 -18.84
N THR A 279 22.58 -10.12 -19.67
CA THR A 279 21.62 -9.68 -20.69
C THR A 279 21.31 -10.79 -21.71
N LEU A 280 22.31 -11.57 -22.11
CA LEU A 280 22.15 -12.69 -23.04
C LEU A 280 21.47 -13.91 -22.40
N GLU A 281 21.51 -14.03 -21.07
CA GLU A 281 20.87 -15.11 -20.32
C GLU A 281 19.36 -14.91 -20.14
N ILE A 282 18.87 -13.66 -20.12
CA ILE A 282 17.44 -13.36 -19.94
C ILE A 282 16.53 -14.13 -20.91
N PRO A 283 16.73 -14.08 -22.24
CA PRO A 283 15.88 -14.83 -23.16
C PRO A 283 16.08 -16.35 -23.04
N LYS A 284 17.27 -16.83 -22.67
CA LYS A 284 17.52 -18.27 -22.44
C LYS A 284 16.67 -18.78 -21.28
N LEU A 285 16.57 -18.01 -20.20
CA LEU A 285 15.72 -18.34 -19.05
C LEU A 285 14.24 -18.39 -19.46
N ALA A 286 13.76 -17.40 -20.21
CA ALA A 286 12.37 -17.36 -20.66
C ALA A 286 12.02 -18.58 -21.52
N VAL A 287 12.91 -18.98 -22.45
CA VAL A 287 12.74 -20.17 -23.30
C VAL A 287 12.81 -21.47 -22.48
N ALA A 288 13.70 -21.55 -21.48
CA ALA A 288 13.77 -22.72 -20.59
C ALA A 288 12.47 -22.91 -19.80
N ILE A 289 11.86 -21.82 -19.31
CA ILE A 289 10.55 -21.87 -18.65
C ILE A 289 9.44 -22.23 -19.65
N ASN A 290 9.53 -21.78 -20.90
CA ASN A 290 8.58 -22.17 -21.94
C ASN A 290 8.67 -23.68 -22.27
N HIS A 291 9.87 -24.26 -22.32
CA HIS A 291 10.03 -25.71 -22.46
C HIS A 291 9.36 -26.47 -21.31
N LEU A 292 9.62 -26.04 -20.07
CA LEU A 292 8.98 -26.61 -18.89
C LEU A 292 7.45 -26.47 -18.97
N SER A 293 6.96 -25.30 -19.38
CA SER A 293 5.54 -25.06 -19.63
C SER A 293 4.95 -26.04 -20.66
N GLY A 294 5.71 -26.40 -21.70
CA GLY A 294 5.33 -27.44 -22.67
C GLY A 294 5.19 -28.82 -22.05
N ASP A 295 6.10 -29.21 -21.16
CA ASP A 295 6.02 -30.47 -20.42
C ASP A 295 4.74 -30.51 -19.57
N TYR A 296 4.44 -29.43 -18.84
CA TYR A 296 3.21 -29.31 -18.06
C TYR A 296 1.96 -29.28 -18.95
N PHE A 297 1.99 -28.58 -20.08
CA PHE A 297 0.87 -28.52 -21.01
C PHE A 297 0.51 -29.91 -21.55
N SER A 298 1.52 -30.76 -21.79
CA SER A 298 1.31 -32.14 -22.27
C SER A 298 0.60 -33.05 -21.28
N GLU A 299 0.67 -32.75 -19.98
CA GLU A 299 -0.05 -33.48 -18.92
C GLU A 299 -1.55 -33.19 -18.92
N TYR A 300 -1.99 -32.10 -19.55
CA TYR A 300 -3.40 -31.71 -19.58
C TYR A 300 -4.07 -32.06 -20.92
N LEU A 301 -5.20 -32.75 -20.83
CA LEU A 301 -6.10 -32.96 -21.96
C LEU A 301 -7.02 -31.74 -22.14
N PRO A 302 -7.49 -31.44 -23.36
CA PRO A 302 -8.39 -30.31 -23.62
C PRO A 302 -9.70 -30.33 -22.82
N TYR A 303 -10.21 -31.54 -22.53
CA TYR A 303 -11.42 -31.73 -21.73
C TYR A 303 -11.10 -32.53 -20.48
N SER A 304 -11.63 -32.07 -19.35
CA SER A 304 -11.52 -32.78 -18.07
C SER A 304 -12.59 -33.87 -17.94
N THR A 305 -12.28 -34.92 -17.19
CA THR A 305 -13.19 -36.03 -16.90
C THR A 305 -14.15 -35.73 -15.73
N VAL A 306 -14.13 -34.51 -15.20
CA VAL A 306 -14.89 -34.09 -14.00
C VAL A 306 -16.41 -34.23 -14.20
N TYR A 307 -16.91 -34.13 -15.44
CA TYR A 307 -18.34 -34.32 -15.73
C TYR A 307 -18.86 -35.70 -15.32
N LEU A 308 -18.04 -36.75 -15.42
CA LEU A 308 -18.41 -38.12 -15.01
C LEU A 308 -18.64 -38.20 -13.51
N GLU A 309 -17.83 -37.52 -12.72
CA GLU A 309 -18.01 -37.46 -11.27
C GLU A 309 -19.25 -36.65 -10.89
N VAL A 310 -19.54 -35.56 -11.59
CA VAL A 310 -20.79 -34.80 -11.41
C VAL A 310 -22.01 -35.65 -11.76
N GLU A 311 -21.97 -36.46 -12.82
CA GLU A 311 -23.05 -37.38 -13.18
C GLU A 311 -23.27 -38.47 -12.13
N LYS A 312 -22.19 -39.10 -11.64
CA LYS A 312 -22.27 -40.07 -10.54
C LYS A 312 -22.87 -39.44 -9.28
N PHE A 313 -22.44 -38.21 -8.96
CA PHE A 313 -22.96 -37.46 -7.83
C PHE A 313 -24.46 -37.16 -7.97
N LYS A 314 -24.91 -36.68 -9.14
CA LYS A 314 -26.33 -36.44 -9.42
C LYS A 314 -27.17 -37.73 -9.32
N LYS A 315 -26.68 -38.84 -9.87
CA LYS A 315 -27.32 -40.16 -9.76
C LYS A 315 -27.46 -40.59 -8.30
N SER A 316 -26.43 -40.37 -7.46
CA SER A 316 -26.49 -40.68 -6.03
C SER A 316 -27.53 -39.86 -5.26
N LEU A 317 -27.88 -38.67 -5.76
CA LEU A 317 -28.93 -37.81 -5.22
C LEU A 317 -30.33 -38.12 -5.78
N GLY A 318 -30.47 -39.15 -6.63
CA GLY A 318 -31.73 -39.50 -7.28
C GLY A 318 -32.18 -38.53 -8.38
N ILE A 319 -31.27 -37.66 -8.85
CA ILE A 319 -31.55 -36.73 -9.95
C ILE A 319 -31.22 -37.46 -11.26
N THR A 320 -32.26 -37.76 -12.05
CA THR A 320 -32.09 -38.24 -13.42
C THR A 320 -31.55 -37.12 -14.29
N VAL A 321 -30.42 -37.37 -14.96
CA VAL A 321 -29.78 -36.48 -15.94
C VAL A 321 -30.41 -36.69 -17.30
#